data_AF-A0A699QNI4-F1
#
_entry.id   AF-A0A699QNI4-F1
#
_cell.length_a   1.000
_cell.length_b   1.000
_cell.length_c   1.000
_cell.angle_alpha   90.00
_cell.angle_beta   90.00
_cell.angle_gamma   90.00
#
_symmetry.space_group_name_H-M   'P 1'
#
loop_
_entity.id
_entity.type
_entity.pdbx_description
1 polymer ?
#
loop_
_entity_poly.entity_id
_entity_poly.type
_entity_poly.pdbx_seq_one_letter_code
_entity_poly.pdbx_strand_id
1 'polypeptide(L)'
;MNYWPAEVLNLGACTAPLVQFIDEAAQAGQATAKTNYDAPGWVLHHNTDIWRGTAPINASNHGIWVTGAAWLCQPIWEHYQFAQDKEFLQQQYPVLKSAAEFYLRFLTKDPRTGYFISTPSNSPEHGGLVAGPTMDHQIIRDLFKATAEAASVLRVDADLQKELTTKGSEIAPNQIGKHGQLQEWFEDKDDPTDTHRHVSHLWGVFPGTDITWVDPKMMQAARTSLTQRGDGGTGWSLAWKVNLWARFRDGDHALRILQ
;
A
#
# COMPACT_ATOMS: atom_id res chain seq x y z
N MET A 1 7.13 4.59 -6.89
CA MET A 1 7.36 5.88 -7.57
C MET A 1 7.98 5.72 -8.96
N ASN A 2 9.16 5.10 -9.10
CA ASN A 2 9.83 4.96 -10.41
C ASN A 2 8.96 4.39 -11.54
N TYR A 3 8.06 3.46 -11.20
CA TYR A 3 7.20 2.77 -12.17
C TYR A 3 5.77 3.32 -12.26
N TRP A 4 5.40 4.31 -11.45
CA TRP A 4 4.07 4.97 -11.57
C TRP A 4 3.77 5.52 -12.97
N PRO A 5 4.72 6.10 -13.72
CA PRO A 5 4.43 6.58 -15.07
C PRO A 5 4.40 5.48 -16.13
N ALA A 6 4.80 4.23 -15.80
CA ALA A 6 5.08 3.22 -16.83
C ALA A 6 3.86 2.94 -17.70
N GLU A 7 2.72 2.62 -17.11
CA GLU A 7 1.52 2.30 -17.90
C GLU A 7 0.87 3.55 -18.50
N VAL A 8 0.69 4.60 -17.69
CA VAL A 8 0.01 5.83 -18.11
C VAL A 8 0.74 6.61 -19.21
N LEU A 9 2.06 6.45 -19.34
CA LEU A 9 2.86 7.05 -20.41
C LEU A 9 3.18 6.07 -21.55
N ASN A 10 2.49 4.92 -21.63
CA ASN A 10 2.67 3.90 -22.66
C ASN A 10 4.10 3.33 -22.72
N LEU A 11 4.69 3.13 -21.54
CA LEU A 11 6.00 2.52 -21.30
C LEU A 11 5.85 1.18 -20.55
N GLY A 12 4.73 0.47 -20.73
CA GLY A 12 4.45 -0.79 -20.03
C GLY A 12 5.54 -1.85 -20.23
N ALA A 13 6.23 -1.88 -21.38
CA ALA A 13 7.37 -2.78 -21.59
C ALA A 13 8.53 -2.55 -20.58
N CYS A 14 8.65 -1.34 -20.03
CA CYS A 14 9.66 -1.03 -19.01
C CYS A 14 9.34 -1.63 -17.64
N THR A 15 8.15 -2.21 -17.40
CA THR A 15 7.83 -2.87 -16.12
C THR A 15 8.42 -4.26 -15.99
N ALA A 16 8.83 -4.90 -17.10
CA ALA A 16 9.35 -6.27 -17.09
C ALA A 16 10.50 -6.50 -16.08
N PRO A 17 11.52 -5.62 -15.94
CA PRO A 17 12.55 -5.78 -14.92
C PRO A 17 12.02 -5.70 -13.49
N LEU A 18 10.98 -4.89 -13.24
CA LEU A 18 10.32 -4.84 -11.92
C LEU A 18 9.57 -6.14 -11.64
N VAL A 19 8.83 -6.65 -12.61
CA VAL A 19 8.09 -7.91 -12.46
C VAL A 19 9.05 -9.06 -12.15
N GLN A 20 10.15 -9.19 -12.90
CA GLN A 20 11.18 -10.18 -12.59
C GLN A 20 11.78 -9.99 -11.19
N PHE A 21 12.08 -8.74 -10.81
CA PHE A 21 12.57 -8.44 -9.47
C PHE A 21 11.60 -8.90 -8.38
N ILE A 22 10.30 -8.66 -8.59
CA ILE A 22 9.24 -9.06 -7.66
C ILE A 22 9.16 -10.58 -7.54
N ASP A 23 9.22 -11.32 -8.66
CA ASP A 23 9.22 -12.79 -8.65
C ASP A 23 10.37 -13.35 -7.79
N GLU A 24 11.58 -12.79 -7.95
CA GLU A 24 12.76 -13.20 -7.19
C GLU A 24 12.70 -12.76 -5.72
N ALA A 25 12.18 -11.56 -5.44
CA ALA A 25 11.95 -11.07 -4.10
C ALA A 25 10.88 -11.88 -3.36
N ALA A 26 9.85 -12.37 -4.07
CA ALA A 26 8.83 -13.23 -3.52
C ALA A 26 9.40 -14.59 -3.08
N GLN A 27 10.27 -15.18 -3.89
CA GLN A 27 10.98 -16.42 -3.53
C GLN A 27 11.82 -16.24 -2.26
N ALA A 28 12.62 -15.17 -2.17
CA ALA A 28 13.42 -14.86 -0.99
C ALA A 28 12.55 -14.52 0.24
N GLY A 29 11.48 -13.77 0.02
CA GLY A 29 10.55 -13.30 1.06
C GLY A 29 9.79 -14.42 1.76
N GLN A 30 9.63 -15.60 1.14
CA GLN A 30 9.05 -16.78 1.78
C GLN A 30 9.86 -17.24 2.99
N ALA A 31 11.20 -17.19 2.91
CA ALA A 31 12.06 -17.54 4.04
C ALA A 31 11.87 -16.54 5.19
N THR A 32 11.75 -15.24 4.88
CA THR A 32 11.49 -14.21 5.91
C THR A 32 10.11 -14.35 6.53
N ALA A 33 9.07 -14.61 5.72
CA ALA A 33 7.72 -14.87 6.21
C ALA A 33 7.69 -16.04 7.19
N LYS A 34 8.37 -17.15 6.85
CA LYS A 34 8.45 -18.32 7.71
C LYS A 34 9.27 -18.07 8.97
N THR A 35 10.48 -17.54 8.84
CA THR A 35 11.42 -17.39 9.97
C THR A 35 11.00 -16.32 10.96
N ASN A 36 10.48 -15.18 10.49
CA ASN A 36 10.20 -14.03 11.35
C ASN A 36 8.76 -14.01 11.86
N TYR A 37 7.81 -14.61 11.12
CA TYR A 37 6.38 -14.50 11.41
C TYR A 37 5.66 -15.84 11.55
N ASP A 38 6.33 -16.97 11.30
CA ASP A 38 5.70 -18.28 11.18
C ASP A 38 4.44 -18.24 10.29
N ALA A 39 4.57 -17.53 9.16
CA ALA A 39 3.49 -17.29 8.22
C ALA A 39 3.76 -17.95 6.86
N PRO A 40 2.72 -18.38 6.14
CA PRO A 40 2.84 -18.72 4.73
C PRO A 40 3.05 -17.45 3.91
N GLY A 41 3.19 -17.61 2.59
CA GLY A 41 3.33 -16.48 1.70
C GLY A 41 4.72 -15.87 1.70
N TRP A 42 4.82 -14.61 1.33
CA TRP A 42 6.07 -13.86 1.32
C TRP A 42 5.89 -12.45 1.87
N VAL A 43 6.97 -11.88 2.39
CA VAL A 43 7.00 -10.51 2.93
C VAL A 43 8.29 -9.82 2.51
N LEU A 44 8.20 -8.51 2.31
CA LEU A 44 9.30 -7.59 2.09
C LEU A 44 9.03 -6.33 2.93
N HIS A 45 10.09 -5.80 3.52
CA HIS A 45 10.05 -4.59 4.32
C HIS A 45 10.30 -3.32 3.48
N HIS A 46 10.82 -2.24 4.08
CA HIS A 46 10.99 -0.96 3.38
C HIS A 46 12.12 -0.95 2.35
N ASN A 47 13.13 -1.80 2.52
CA ASN A 47 14.33 -1.82 1.67
C ASN A 47 14.70 -3.22 1.20
N THR A 48 15.35 -3.27 0.05
CA THR A 48 15.89 -4.48 -0.59
C THR A 48 17.06 -4.09 -1.50
N ASP A 49 17.72 -5.08 -2.10
CA ASP A 49 18.93 -4.89 -2.90
C ASP A 49 19.07 -5.93 -4.02
N ILE A 50 20.22 -5.93 -4.70
CA ILE A 50 20.53 -6.87 -5.78
C ILE A 50 20.48 -8.34 -5.33
N TRP A 51 20.63 -8.60 -4.03
CA TRP A 51 20.60 -9.94 -3.42
C TRP A 51 19.21 -10.34 -2.92
N ARG A 52 18.18 -9.51 -3.17
CA ARG A 52 16.80 -9.72 -2.75
C ARG A 52 16.67 -9.85 -1.24
N GLY A 53 17.45 -9.06 -0.49
CA GLY A 53 17.30 -8.98 0.96
C GLY A 53 15.86 -8.58 1.34
N THR A 54 15.20 -9.39 2.18
CA THR A 54 13.79 -9.20 2.57
C THR A 54 13.56 -8.98 4.06
N ALA A 55 14.58 -9.19 4.90
CA ALA A 55 14.52 -8.92 6.33
C ALA A 55 14.40 -7.40 6.61
N PRO A 56 13.82 -7.00 7.76
CA PRO A 56 13.81 -5.60 8.16
C PRO A 56 15.26 -5.12 8.38
N ILE A 57 15.59 -3.92 7.88
CA ILE A 57 16.92 -3.32 8.02
C ILE A 57 16.88 -2.01 8.81
N ASN A 58 18.04 -1.44 9.11
CA ASN A 58 18.21 -0.21 9.90
C ASN A 58 17.72 -0.37 11.35
N ALA A 59 16.77 0.44 11.82
CA ALA A 59 16.31 0.43 13.21
C ALA A 59 14.88 -0.09 13.34
N SER A 60 14.57 -0.73 14.47
CA SER A 60 13.27 -1.36 14.72
C SER A 60 12.08 -0.38 14.65
N ASN A 61 12.29 0.90 14.91
CA ASN A 61 11.23 1.92 14.90
C ASN A 61 10.75 2.36 13.51
N HIS A 62 11.46 1.99 12.44
CA HIS A 62 11.07 2.30 11.05
C HIS A 62 11.33 1.15 10.06
N GLY A 63 12.31 0.28 10.34
CA GLY A 63 12.66 -0.87 9.50
C GLY A 63 11.63 -2.00 9.52
N ILE A 64 10.82 -2.09 10.58
CA ILE A 64 9.68 -3.01 10.65
C ILE A 64 8.47 -2.30 10.05
N TRP A 65 8.48 -2.16 8.72
CA TRP A 65 7.33 -1.78 7.91
C TRP A 65 6.98 -2.96 7.00
N VAL A 66 5.83 -3.60 7.22
CA VAL A 66 5.56 -4.96 6.71
C VAL A 66 4.81 -5.00 5.38
N THR A 67 4.50 -3.86 4.78
CA THR A 67 3.64 -3.75 3.58
C THR A 67 4.39 -3.52 2.28
N GLY A 68 5.71 -3.75 2.26
CA GLY A 68 6.55 -3.65 1.06
C GLY A 68 6.19 -4.67 -0.02
N ALA A 69 5.97 -5.92 0.38
CA ALA A 69 5.53 -6.97 -0.56
C ALA A 69 4.18 -6.63 -1.19
N ALA A 70 3.19 -6.26 -0.37
CA ALA A 70 1.87 -5.89 -0.87
C ALA A 70 1.90 -4.67 -1.80
N TRP A 71 2.69 -3.63 -1.49
CA TRP A 71 2.80 -2.49 -2.39
C TRP A 71 3.50 -2.87 -3.71
N LEU A 72 4.53 -3.72 -3.67
CA LEU A 72 5.17 -4.21 -4.88
C LEU A 72 4.26 -5.08 -5.76
N CYS A 73 3.21 -5.69 -5.20
CA CYS A 73 2.20 -6.39 -6.00
C CYS A 73 1.31 -5.44 -6.82
N GLN A 74 1.18 -4.17 -6.44
CA GLN A 74 0.28 -3.22 -7.11
C GLN A 74 0.62 -3.06 -8.62
N PRO A 75 1.88 -2.84 -9.04
CA PRO A 75 2.23 -2.77 -10.46
C PRO A 75 1.89 -4.00 -11.28
N ILE A 76 1.87 -5.21 -10.70
CA ILE A 76 1.46 -6.43 -11.41
C ILE A 76 -0.02 -6.32 -11.81
N TRP A 77 -0.86 -5.96 -10.85
CA TRP A 77 -2.29 -5.80 -11.09
C TRP A 77 -2.56 -4.62 -12.05
N GLU A 78 -1.87 -3.50 -11.86
CA GLU A 78 -1.96 -2.34 -12.74
C GLU A 78 -1.58 -2.70 -14.18
N HIS A 79 -0.46 -3.40 -14.40
CA HIS A 79 -0.04 -3.84 -15.73
C HIS A 79 -1.12 -4.67 -16.43
N TYR A 80 -1.73 -5.64 -15.73
CA TYR A 80 -2.86 -6.39 -16.27
C TYR A 80 -4.05 -5.47 -16.59
N GLN A 81 -4.39 -4.52 -15.73
CA GLN A 81 -5.52 -3.61 -15.99
C GLN A 81 -5.32 -2.77 -17.25
N PHE A 82 -4.09 -2.35 -17.56
CA PHE A 82 -3.77 -1.60 -18.78
C PHE A 82 -3.67 -2.51 -20.02
N ALA A 83 -2.97 -3.63 -19.93
CA ALA A 83 -2.68 -4.49 -21.08
C ALA A 83 -3.78 -5.52 -21.39
N GLN A 84 -4.60 -5.88 -20.38
CA GLN A 84 -5.58 -6.97 -20.41
C GLN A 84 -4.98 -8.34 -20.81
N ASP A 85 -3.69 -8.55 -20.58
CA ASP A 85 -2.97 -9.78 -20.88
C ASP A 85 -3.23 -10.86 -19.81
N LYS A 86 -4.07 -11.83 -20.16
CA LYS A 86 -4.43 -12.94 -19.26
C LYS A 86 -3.31 -13.95 -19.08
N GLU A 87 -2.40 -14.10 -20.04
CA GLU A 87 -1.25 -15.01 -19.91
C GLU A 87 -0.27 -14.46 -18.89
N PHE A 88 0.02 -13.16 -18.97
CA PHE A 88 0.77 -12.43 -17.94
C PHE A 88 0.12 -12.58 -16.57
N LEU A 89 -1.19 -12.32 -16.47
CA LEU A 89 -1.90 -12.43 -15.20
C LEU A 89 -1.83 -13.86 -14.64
N GLN A 90 -1.98 -14.88 -15.48
CA GLN A 90 -1.88 -16.28 -15.05
C GLN A 90 -0.48 -16.62 -14.52
N GLN A 91 0.58 -16.08 -15.14
CA GLN A 91 1.95 -16.27 -14.69
C GLN A 91 2.24 -15.58 -13.36
N GLN A 92 1.68 -14.38 -13.15
CA GLN A 92 1.97 -13.53 -11.99
C GLN A 92 0.99 -13.70 -10.81
N TYR A 93 -0.17 -14.30 -11.05
CA TYR A 93 -1.16 -14.59 -10.01
C TYR A 93 -0.60 -15.33 -8.77
N PRO A 94 0.32 -16.32 -8.89
CA PRO A 94 0.93 -16.97 -7.73
C PRO A 94 1.63 -15.99 -6.76
N VAL A 95 2.25 -14.91 -7.26
CA VAL A 95 2.88 -13.89 -6.42
C VAL A 95 1.84 -13.09 -5.64
N LEU A 96 0.76 -12.67 -6.30
CA LEU A 96 -0.37 -11.96 -5.68
C LEU A 96 -1.03 -12.81 -4.60
N LYS A 97 -1.30 -14.08 -4.92
CA LYS A 97 -1.86 -15.07 -3.99
C LYS A 97 -0.96 -15.27 -2.78
N SER A 98 0.33 -15.50 -3.01
CA SER A 98 1.31 -15.75 -1.95
C SER A 98 1.47 -14.53 -1.03
N ALA A 99 1.47 -13.30 -1.56
CA ALA A 99 1.44 -12.10 -0.73
C ALA A 99 0.17 -12.04 0.12
N ALA A 100 -0.99 -12.32 -0.47
CA ALA A 100 -2.28 -12.25 0.24
C ALA A 100 -2.37 -13.29 1.37
N GLU A 101 -1.86 -14.50 1.17
CA GLU A 101 -1.77 -15.56 2.19
C GLU A 101 -0.94 -15.12 3.40
N PHE A 102 0.15 -14.37 3.19
CA PHE A 102 0.92 -13.79 4.30
C PHE A 102 0.04 -12.87 5.15
N TYR A 103 -0.69 -11.93 4.54
CA TYR A 103 -1.51 -10.98 5.31
C TYR A 103 -2.77 -11.60 5.92
N LEU A 104 -3.34 -12.66 5.33
CA LEU A 104 -4.40 -13.44 5.98
C LEU A 104 -3.94 -14.00 7.33
N ARG A 105 -2.68 -14.44 7.42
CA ARG A 105 -2.05 -14.93 8.64
C ARG A 105 -1.56 -13.81 9.57
N PHE A 106 -0.98 -12.75 9.02
CA PHE A 106 -0.34 -11.68 9.77
C PHE A 106 -1.34 -10.75 10.47
N LEU A 107 -2.50 -10.49 9.85
CA LEU A 107 -3.54 -9.64 10.44
C LEU A 107 -4.11 -10.26 11.72
N THR A 108 -4.06 -9.50 12.81
CA THR A 108 -4.61 -9.90 14.11
C THR A 108 -5.85 -9.09 14.45
N LYS A 109 -6.77 -9.66 15.24
CA LYS A 109 -7.99 -8.98 15.65
C LYS A 109 -7.67 -8.06 16.83
N ASP A 110 -7.93 -6.77 16.70
CA ASP A 110 -7.83 -5.82 17.80
C ASP A 110 -8.91 -6.14 18.84
N PRO A 111 -8.55 -6.47 20.10
CA PRO A 111 -9.54 -6.81 21.12
C PRO A 111 -10.44 -5.63 21.51
N ARG A 112 -10.06 -4.39 21.21
CA ARG A 112 -10.83 -3.20 21.57
C ARG A 112 -11.95 -2.90 20.58
N THR A 113 -11.65 -2.97 19.28
CA THR A 113 -12.59 -2.61 18.21
C THR A 113 -13.17 -3.81 17.47
N GLY A 114 -12.50 -4.96 17.54
CA GLY A 114 -12.87 -6.15 16.79
C GLY A 114 -12.44 -6.14 15.32
N TYR A 115 -11.82 -5.07 14.83
CA TYR A 115 -11.26 -5.03 13.47
C TYR A 115 -9.96 -5.82 13.36
N PHE A 116 -9.63 -6.26 12.15
CA PHE A 116 -8.30 -6.76 11.84
C PHE A 116 -7.31 -5.61 11.62
N ILE A 117 -6.14 -5.71 12.25
CA ILE A 117 -5.06 -4.73 12.16
C ILE A 117 -3.71 -5.41 11.88
N SER A 118 -2.80 -4.69 11.20
CA SER A 118 -1.39 -5.07 11.07
C SER A 118 -0.62 -4.62 12.32
N THR A 119 0.20 -5.50 12.90
CA THR A 119 1.06 -5.12 14.04
C THR A 119 2.15 -6.18 14.28
N PRO A 120 3.38 -5.79 14.65
CA PRO A 120 3.89 -4.42 14.68
C PRO A 120 4.21 -3.89 13.27
N SER A 121 4.05 -2.58 13.06
CA SER A 121 4.44 -1.88 11.84
C SER A 121 4.77 -0.41 12.16
N ASN A 122 4.92 0.45 11.16
CA ASN A 122 5.04 1.90 11.35
C ASN A 122 4.35 2.68 10.24
N SER A 123 4.14 3.99 10.45
CA SER A 123 3.88 4.92 9.35
C SER A 123 5.23 5.48 8.89
N PRO A 124 5.75 5.11 7.71
CA PRO A 124 7.07 5.56 7.28
C PRO A 124 7.15 7.09 7.29
N GLU A 125 8.10 7.74 7.97
CA GLU A 125 9.16 7.19 8.84
C GLU A 125 9.14 7.87 10.22
N HIS A 126 7.95 8.02 10.81
CA HIS A 126 7.76 8.74 12.08
C HIS A 126 6.69 8.12 12.98
N GLY A 127 6.59 8.59 14.23
CA GLY A 127 5.67 8.02 15.23
C GLY A 127 6.10 6.67 15.83
N GLY A 128 7.15 6.04 15.30
CA GLY A 128 7.72 4.79 15.79
C GLY A 128 6.89 3.55 15.45
N LEU A 129 7.15 2.45 16.18
CA LEU A 129 6.37 1.22 16.04
C LEU A 129 4.96 1.43 16.59
N VAL A 130 3.97 1.07 15.78
CA VAL A 130 2.54 1.20 16.08
C VAL A 130 1.78 -0.06 15.68
N ALA A 131 0.55 -0.15 16.16
CA ALA A 131 -0.42 -1.13 15.73
C ALA A 131 -1.43 -0.45 14.79
N GLY A 132 -1.63 -1.03 13.61
CA GLY A 132 -2.60 -0.59 12.61
C GLY A 132 -2.38 0.81 12.04
N PRO A 133 -1.21 1.15 11.48
CA PRO A 133 -1.07 2.39 10.72
C PRO A 133 -1.98 2.36 9.49
N THR A 134 -2.59 3.50 9.15
CA THR A 134 -3.57 3.61 8.06
C THR A 134 -3.02 3.14 6.71
N MET A 135 -1.74 3.43 6.43
CA MET A 135 -1.06 3.00 5.20
C MET A 135 -1.11 1.49 4.99
N ASP A 136 -0.86 0.71 6.05
CA ASP A 136 -0.84 -0.75 5.94
C ASP A 136 -2.22 -1.28 5.55
N HIS A 137 -3.26 -0.79 6.21
CA HIS A 137 -4.62 -1.24 5.98
C HIS A 137 -5.08 -0.92 4.55
N GLN A 138 -4.72 0.25 4.03
CA GLN A 138 -5.01 0.62 2.65
C GLN A 138 -4.32 -0.31 1.66
N ILE A 139 -3.02 -0.57 1.85
CA ILE A 139 -2.23 -1.44 0.97
C ILE A 139 -2.73 -2.89 1.01
N ILE A 140 -3.03 -3.41 2.20
CA ILE A 140 -3.50 -4.80 2.35
C ILE A 140 -4.91 -4.96 1.75
N ARG A 141 -5.81 -3.98 1.92
CA ARG A 141 -7.12 -3.98 1.24
C ARG A 141 -6.97 -4.00 -0.28
N ASP A 142 -6.08 -3.17 -0.83
CA ASP A 142 -5.82 -3.12 -2.27
C ASP A 142 -5.28 -4.45 -2.80
N LEU A 143 -4.32 -5.07 -2.09
CA LEU A 143 -3.82 -6.41 -2.42
C LEU A 143 -4.93 -7.46 -2.39
N PHE A 144 -5.73 -7.51 -1.32
CA PHE A 144 -6.82 -8.50 -1.21
C PHE A 144 -7.84 -8.35 -2.34
N LYS A 145 -8.20 -7.11 -2.68
CA LYS A 145 -9.08 -6.81 -3.80
C LYS A 145 -8.46 -7.24 -5.13
N ALA A 146 -7.22 -6.84 -5.42
CA ALA A 146 -6.51 -7.19 -6.64
C ALA A 146 -6.38 -8.71 -6.80
N THR A 147 -6.01 -9.44 -5.75
CA THR A 147 -5.87 -10.90 -5.78
C THR A 147 -7.22 -11.59 -5.99
N ALA A 148 -8.30 -11.12 -5.35
CA ALA A 148 -9.64 -11.67 -5.55
C ALA A 148 -10.17 -11.41 -6.98
N GLU A 149 -9.95 -10.19 -7.52
CA GLU A 149 -10.32 -9.85 -8.89
C GLU A 149 -9.51 -10.65 -9.92
N ALA A 150 -8.20 -10.81 -9.72
CA ALA A 150 -7.34 -11.64 -10.55
C ALA A 150 -7.79 -13.10 -10.58
N ALA A 151 -8.09 -13.67 -9.41
CA ALA A 151 -8.61 -15.03 -9.29
C ALA A 151 -9.96 -15.20 -10.02
N SER A 152 -10.84 -14.20 -9.95
CA SER A 152 -12.11 -14.17 -10.67
C SER A 152 -11.92 -14.15 -12.19
N VAL A 153 -11.03 -13.30 -12.70
CA VAL A 153 -10.66 -13.23 -14.13
C VAL A 153 -10.15 -14.58 -14.64
N LEU A 154 -9.28 -15.23 -13.86
CA LEU A 154 -8.68 -16.53 -14.19
C LEU A 154 -9.60 -17.71 -13.90
N ARG A 155 -10.71 -17.48 -13.17
CA ARG A 155 -11.68 -18.50 -12.72
C ARG A 155 -11.04 -19.58 -11.85
N VAL A 156 -10.20 -19.18 -10.90
CA VAL A 156 -9.51 -20.06 -9.94
C VAL A 156 -9.79 -19.62 -8.50
N ASP A 157 -9.52 -20.50 -7.52
CA ASP A 157 -9.46 -20.14 -6.09
C ASP A 157 -10.70 -19.42 -5.51
N ALA A 158 -11.91 -19.91 -5.83
CA ALA A 158 -13.17 -19.31 -5.40
C ALA A 158 -13.30 -19.16 -3.86
N ASP A 159 -12.79 -20.12 -3.08
CA ASP A 159 -12.80 -20.04 -1.62
C ASP A 159 -11.88 -18.93 -1.10
N LEU A 160 -10.68 -18.80 -1.69
CA LEU A 160 -9.76 -17.72 -1.35
C LEU A 160 -10.35 -16.35 -1.71
N GLN A 161 -11.00 -16.21 -2.87
CA GLN A 161 -11.69 -14.96 -3.24
C GLN A 161 -12.67 -14.52 -2.15
N LYS A 162 -13.47 -15.45 -1.63
CA LYS A 162 -14.44 -15.19 -0.56
C LYS A 162 -13.74 -14.81 0.75
N GLU A 163 -12.67 -15.53 1.10
CA GLU A 163 -11.90 -15.24 2.31
C GLU A 163 -11.27 -13.85 2.26
N LEU A 164 -10.59 -13.51 1.15
CA LEU A 164 -9.97 -12.20 0.94
C LEU A 164 -10.99 -11.06 0.97
N THR A 165 -12.15 -11.25 0.32
CA THR A 165 -13.24 -10.26 0.32
C THR A 165 -13.79 -10.05 1.73
N THR A 166 -14.03 -11.15 2.47
CA THR A 166 -14.57 -11.09 3.83
C THR A 166 -13.58 -10.42 4.78
N LYS A 167 -12.36 -10.95 4.85
CA LYS A 167 -11.30 -10.43 5.72
C LYS A 167 -10.98 -8.97 5.40
N GLY A 168 -10.91 -8.60 4.12
CA GLY A 168 -10.65 -7.23 3.67
C GLY A 168 -11.70 -6.23 4.17
N SER A 169 -12.97 -6.63 4.23
CA SER A 169 -14.05 -5.79 4.79
C SER A 169 -14.00 -5.63 6.31
N GLU A 170 -13.27 -6.51 7.00
CA GLU A 170 -13.10 -6.51 8.46
C GLU A 170 -11.77 -5.87 8.90
N ILE A 171 -10.92 -5.43 7.95
CA ILE A 171 -9.73 -4.61 8.25
C ILE A 171 -10.20 -3.24 8.75
N ALA A 172 -9.51 -2.69 9.75
CA ALA A 172 -9.81 -1.38 10.30
C ALA A 172 -9.96 -0.31 9.19
N PRO A 173 -11.07 0.45 9.19
CA PRO A 173 -11.37 1.39 8.11
C PRO A 173 -10.56 2.67 8.22
N ASN A 174 -10.51 3.44 7.13
CA ASN A 174 -10.03 4.83 7.17
C ASN A 174 -10.92 5.66 8.11
N GLN A 175 -10.31 6.54 8.91
CA GLN A 175 -11.02 7.35 9.92
C GLN A 175 -10.74 8.84 9.74
N ILE A 176 -11.75 9.65 10.07
CA ILE A 176 -11.63 11.11 10.09
C ILE A 176 -11.40 11.54 11.53
N GLY A 177 -10.31 12.23 11.79
CA GLY A 177 -9.92 12.69 13.11
C GLY A 177 -10.51 14.04 13.50
N LYS A 178 -10.19 14.47 14.72
CA LYS A 178 -10.70 15.70 15.36
C LYS A 178 -10.35 16.99 14.63
N HIS A 179 -9.34 16.99 13.76
CA HIS A 179 -8.96 18.14 12.93
C HIS A 179 -9.58 18.07 11.53
N GLY A 180 -10.51 17.14 11.28
CA GLY A 180 -11.09 16.89 9.96
C GLY A 180 -10.13 16.26 8.97
N GLN A 181 -9.01 15.72 9.46
CA GLN A 181 -7.96 15.06 8.69
C GLN A 181 -8.23 13.56 8.56
N LEU A 182 -7.74 12.92 7.50
CA LEU A 182 -7.57 11.47 7.48
C LEU A 182 -6.51 11.11 8.54
N GLN A 183 -6.85 10.22 9.46
CA GLN A 183 -5.93 9.78 10.51
C GLN A 183 -4.80 8.94 9.93
N GLU A 184 -3.56 9.23 10.33
CA GLU A 184 -2.38 8.46 9.96
C GLU A 184 -2.22 7.18 10.78
N TRP A 185 -2.67 7.23 12.03
CA TRP A 185 -2.67 6.12 12.97
C TRP A 185 -4.08 5.72 13.37
N PHE A 186 -4.23 4.53 13.94
CA PHE A 186 -5.53 4.07 14.41
C PHE A 186 -6.09 4.91 15.57
N GLU A 187 -5.20 5.52 16.37
CA GLU A 187 -5.59 6.55 17.35
C GLU A 187 -5.55 7.96 16.75
N ASP A 188 -6.49 8.82 17.17
CA ASP A 188 -6.60 10.22 16.74
C ASP A 188 -5.54 11.14 17.37
N LYS A 189 -4.28 10.92 16.95
CA LYS A 189 -3.08 11.58 17.49
C LYS A 189 -2.31 12.40 16.45
N ASP A 190 -2.87 12.64 15.27
CA ASP A 190 -2.26 13.51 14.26
C ASP A 190 -2.05 14.92 14.81
N ASP A 191 -0.91 15.51 14.46
CA ASP A 191 -0.57 16.90 14.73
C ASP A 191 -0.76 17.72 13.45
N PRO A 192 -1.71 18.69 13.41
CA PRO A 192 -1.97 19.49 12.22
C PRO A 192 -0.81 20.43 11.85
N THR A 193 0.20 20.57 12.70
CA THR A 193 1.42 21.35 12.43
C THR A 193 2.59 20.50 11.94
N ASP A 194 2.44 19.18 11.90
CA ASP A 194 3.48 18.27 11.42
C ASP A 194 3.61 18.32 9.89
N THR A 195 4.76 18.81 9.44
CA THR A 195 5.14 18.97 8.03
C THR A 195 6.05 17.85 7.53
N HIS A 196 5.97 16.65 8.14
CA HIS A 196 6.77 15.50 7.74
C HIS A 196 6.71 15.23 6.22
N ARG A 197 7.86 14.82 5.65
CA ARG A 197 8.01 14.62 4.20
C ARG A 197 7.17 13.46 3.66
N HIS A 198 6.86 12.46 4.49
CA HIS A 198 5.98 11.36 4.10
C HIS A 198 4.52 11.71 4.34
N VAL A 199 3.68 11.25 3.42
CA VAL A 199 2.22 11.32 3.48
C VAL A 199 1.65 9.91 3.30
N SER A 200 2.22 8.97 4.05
CA SER A 200 2.03 7.52 3.93
C SER A 200 0.56 7.08 4.01
N HIS A 201 -0.23 7.70 4.88
CA HIS A 201 -1.67 7.45 5.00
C HIS A 201 -2.51 8.00 3.84
N LEU A 202 -1.92 8.78 2.94
CA LEU A 202 -2.55 9.21 1.68
C LEU A 202 -2.28 8.22 0.52
N TRP A 203 -1.63 7.09 0.79
CA TRP A 203 -1.40 6.05 -0.21
C TRP A 203 -2.71 5.60 -0.87
N GLY A 204 -3.79 5.47 -0.11
CA GLY A 204 -5.12 5.12 -0.61
C GLY A 204 -5.74 6.12 -1.60
N VAL A 205 -5.27 7.37 -1.61
CA VAL A 205 -5.62 8.38 -2.64
C VAL A 205 -4.73 8.22 -3.87
N PHE A 206 -3.43 8.04 -3.65
CA PHE A 206 -2.45 7.76 -4.69
C PHE A 206 -1.20 7.10 -4.11
N PRO A 207 -0.66 6.03 -4.71
CA PRO A 207 -1.10 5.40 -5.96
C PRO A 207 -2.32 4.49 -5.83
N GLY A 208 -2.76 4.19 -4.61
CA GLY A 208 -3.92 3.33 -4.33
C GLY A 208 -5.25 3.86 -4.84
N THR A 209 -6.29 3.06 -4.60
CA THR A 209 -7.68 3.35 -5.00
C THR A 209 -8.69 3.16 -3.86
N ASP A 210 -8.21 3.10 -2.61
CA ASP A 210 -9.03 2.89 -1.41
C ASP A 210 -9.82 4.16 -1.02
N ILE A 211 -9.32 5.35 -1.39
CA ILE A 211 -9.99 6.63 -1.17
C ILE A 211 -10.19 7.32 -2.53
N THR A 212 -11.45 7.37 -2.97
CA THR A 212 -11.86 7.99 -4.24
C THR A 212 -13.03 8.94 -4.05
N TRP A 213 -13.43 9.66 -5.09
CA TRP A 213 -14.60 10.56 -5.06
C TRP A 213 -15.95 9.86 -4.87
N VAL A 214 -15.98 8.52 -4.78
CA VAL A 214 -17.16 7.77 -4.34
C VAL A 214 -17.52 8.10 -2.89
N ASP A 215 -16.53 8.42 -2.04
CA ASP A 215 -16.73 8.99 -0.71
C ASP A 215 -16.10 10.40 -0.64
N PRO A 216 -16.88 11.45 -0.99
CA PRO A 216 -16.40 12.83 -0.94
C PRO A 216 -15.95 13.27 0.45
N LYS A 217 -16.53 12.71 1.52
CA LYS A 217 -16.19 13.09 2.90
C LYS A 217 -14.78 12.60 3.25
N MET A 218 -14.47 11.35 2.92
CA MET A 218 -13.13 10.80 3.12
C MET A 218 -12.09 11.46 2.20
N MET A 219 -12.46 11.75 0.95
CA MET A 219 -11.60 12.49 0.02
C MET A 219 -11.25 13.89 0.57
N GLN A 220 -12.22 14.61 1.13
CA GLN A 220 -11.97 15.90 1.75
C GLN A 220 -11.09 15.79 3.00
N ALA A 221 -11.24 14.73 3.80
CA ALA A 221 -10.38 14.49 4.95
C ALA A 221 -8.92 14.23 4.54
N ALA A 222 -8.71 13.46 3.48
CA ALA A 222 -7.38 13.25 2.89
C ALA A 222 -6.77 14.55 2.34
N ARG A 223 -7.59 15.41 1.71
CA ARG A 223 -7.17 16.76 1.28
C ARG A 223 -6.76 17.64 2.47
N THR A 224 -7.51 17.58 3.58
CA THR A 224 -7.15 18.28 4.81
C THR A 224 -5.78 17.82 5.33
N SER A 225 -5.52 16.51 5.36
CA SER A 225 -4.21 15.98 5.76
C SER A 225 -3.07 16.48 4.87
N LEU A 226 -3.26 16.51 3.54
CA LEU A 226 -2.22 17.05 2.65
C LEU A 226 -2.01 18.55 2.85
N THR A 227 -3.08 19.30 3.09
CA THR A 227 -3.00 20.75 3.37
C THR A 227 -2.20 21.02 4.65
N GLN A 228 -2.42 20.23 5.71
CA GLN A 228 -1.68 20.32 6.98
C GLN A 228 -0.19 20.00 6.81
N ARG A 229 0.13 19.01 5.98
CA ARG A 229 1.51 18.63 5.63
C ARG A 229 2.26 19.71 4.84
N GLY A 230 1.54 20.61 4.20
CA GLY A 230 2.08 21.71 3.40
C GLY A 230 2.76 21.27 2.11
N ASP A 231 3.37 22.23 1.42
CA ASP A 231 3.89 22.06 0.05
C ASP A 231 5.42 21.87 -0.01
N GLY A 232 6.12 21.87 1.14
CA GLY A 232 7.55 21.59 1.21
C GLY A 232 7.88 20.09 1.16
N GLY A 233 9.16 19.75 1.10
CA GLY A 233 9.63 18.36 1.16
C GLY A 233 10.85 18.09 0.29
N THR A 234 11.25 16.83 0.23
CA THR A 234 12.28 16.34 -0.70
C THR A 234 11.70 16.18 -2.11
N GLY A 235 12.55 16.02 -3.13
CA GLY A 235 12.09 15.89 -4.53
C GLY A 235 11.04 14.80 -4.75
N TRP A 236 11.20 13.62 -4.14
CA TRP A 236 10.20 12.55 -4.21
C TRP A 236 8.91 12.90 -3.47
N SER A 237 8.98 13.66 -2.37
CA SER A 237 7.81 14.09 -1.61
C SER A 237 6.97 15.03 -2.47
N LEU A 238 7.61 16.03 -3.09
CA LEU A 238 6.95 16.94 -4.03
C LEU A 238 6.32 16.18 -5.19
N ALA A 239 7.03 15.23 -5.80
CA ALA A 239 6.50 14.41 -6.89
C ALA A 239 5.24 13.61 -6.46
N TRP A 240 5.20 13.09 -5.23
CA TRP A 240 4.00 12.43 -4.71
C TRP A 240 2.85 13.46 -4.52
N LYS A 241 3.15 14.63 -3.95
CA LYS A 241 2.16 15.69 -3.71
C LYS A 241 1.54 16.21 -5.01
N VAL A 242 2.28 16.29 -6.12
CA VAL A 242 1.71 16.60 -7.45
C VAL A 242 0.60 15.61 -7.82
N ASN A 243 0.86 14.31 -7.67
CA ASN A 243 -0.11 13.27 -7.99
C ASN A 243 -1.33 13.30 -7.05
N LEU A 244 -1.12 13.59 -5.76
CA LEU A 244 -2.22 13.73 -4.80
C LEU A 244 -3.10 14.94 -5.11
N TRP A 245 -2.52 16.12 -5.36
CA TRP A 245 -3.28 17.31 -5.75
C TRP A 245 -4.05 17.11 -7.06
N ALA A 246 -3.46 16.38 -8.02
CA ALA A 246 -4.18 15.97 -9.22
C ALA A 246 -5.40 15.07 -8.91
N ARG A 247 -5.28 14.10 -7.99
CA ARG A 247 -6.40 13.26 -7.53
C ARG A 247 -7.47 14.06 -6.77
N PHE A 248 -7.08 15.13 -6.07
CA PHE A 248 -8.00 16.09 -5.45
C PHE A 248 -8.66 17.05 -6.45
N ARG A 249 -8.38 16.92 -7.75
CA ARG A 249 -8.90 17.79 -8.83
C ARG A 249 -8.53 19.26 -8.63
N ASP A 250 -7.37 19.51 -8.02
CA ASP A 250 -6.82 20.84 -7.81
C ASP A 250 -5.59 21.05 -8.71
N GLY A 251 -5.87 21.36 -9.98
CA GLY A 251 -4.83 21.52 -11.00
C GLY A 251 -3.91 22.71 -10.74
N ASP A 252 -4.43 23.79 -10.17
CA ASP A 252 -3.64 24.98 -9.84
C ASP A 252 -2.66 24.68 -8.70
N HIS A 253 -3.10 23.94 -7.68
CA HIS A 253 -2.20 23.52 -6.60
C HIS A 253 -1.17 22.49 -7.09
N ALA A 254 -1.57 21.53 -7.94
CA ALA A 254 -0.63 20.59 -8.55
C ALA A 254 0.46 21.32 -9.37
N LEU A 255 0.09 22.35 -10.14
CA LEU A 255 1.04 23.19 -10.86
C LEU A 255 1.98 23.96 -9.91
N ARG A 256 1.45 24.47 -8.79
CA ARG A 256 2.27 25.16 -7.78
C ARG A 256 3.38 24.26 -7.21
N ILE A 257 3.12 22.98 -7.00
CA ILE A 257 4.16 22.04 -6.50
C ILE A 257 5.29 21.83 -7.53
N LEU A 258 5.02 22.02 -8.82
CA LEU A 258 6.01 21.86 -9.89
C LEU A 258 6.93 23.09 -10.08
N GLN A 259 6.55 24.24 -9.51
CA GLN A 259 7.23 25.54 -9.65
C GLN A 259 8.21 25.79 -8.51
#